data_AF-A0A8T1IGM7-F1
#
_entry.id   AF-A0A8T1IGM7-F1
#
_cell.length_a   1.000
_cell.length_b   1.000
_cell.length_c   1.000
_cell.angle_alpha   90.00
_cell.angle_beta   90.00
_cell.angle_gamma   90.00
#
_symmetry.space_group_name_H-M   'P 1'
#
loop_
_entity.id
_entity.type
_entity.pdbx_description
1 polymer ?
#
loop_
_entity_poly.entity_id
_entity_poly.type
_entity_poly.pdbx_seq_one_letter_code
_entity_poly.pdbx_strand_id
1 'polypeptide(L)'
;MMNLDKGKVAIYDSSSSTYLTCVRSVAQTLITLLPEGARPSPRVQTYESGLGVQVDSYNCGVYVLLAFEMFCGAEPLGHLDKKSLQCLRYRYLYMWMQA
;
A
#
# COMPACT_ATOMS: atom_id res chain seq x y z
N MET A 1 0.24 -0.50 5.94
CA MET A 1 -0.92 0.40 5.93
C MET A 1 -1.75 0.11 7.18
N MET A 2 -2.10 1.13 7.96
CA MET A 2 -2.85 0.96 9.22
C MET A 2 -4.04 1.91 9.21
N ASN A 3 -5.22 1.38 9.49
CA ASN A 3 -6.42 2.16 9.77
C ASN A 3 -6.75 1.96 11.24
N LEU A 4 -6.38 2.94 12.07
CA LEU A 4 -6.52 2.86 13.52
C LEU A 4 -7.98 2.93 13.95
N ASP A 5 -8.79 3.76 13.29
CA ASP A 5 -10.23 3.89 13.57
C ASP A 5 -10.99 2.57 13.38
N LYS A 6 -10.60 1.79 12.37
CA LYS A 6 -11.17 0.46 12.08
C LYS A 6 -10.38 -0.68 12.72
N GLY A 7 -9.29 -0.39 13.44
CA GLY A 7 -8.40 -1.38 14.05
C GLY A 7 -7.76 -2.36 13.05
N LYS A 8 -7.59 -1.96 11.77
CA LYS A 8 -7.12 -2.84 10.69
C LYS A 8 -5.67 -2.55 10.32
N VAL A 9 -4.88 -3.61 10.18
CA VAL A 9 -3.50 -3.55 9.67
C VAL A 9 -3.36 -4.41 8.43
N ALA A 10 -2.84 -3.81 7.38
CA ALA A 10 -2.66 -4.44 6.09
C ALA A 10 -1.24 -4.20 5.55
N ILE A 11 -0.63 -5.22 4.98
CA ILE A 11 0.66 -5.16 4.26
C ILE A 11 0.42 -5.37 2.78
N TYR A 12 1.22 -4.73 1.95
CA TYR A 12 1.08 -4.79 0.50
C TYR A 12 2.45 -4.95 -0.13
N ASP A 13 2.50 -5.68 -1.23
CA ASP A 13 3.68 -5.84 -2.08
C ASP A 13 3.24 -5.91 -3.54
N SER A 14 3.83 -5.05 -4.36
CA SER A 14 3.52 -4.97 -5.79
C SER A 14 4.07 -6.15 -6.59
N SER A 15 5.05 -6.87 -6.05
CA SER A 15 5.81 -7.91 -6.76
C SER A 15 5.56 -9.33 -6.26
N SER A 16 4.65 -9.53 -5.30
CA SER A 16 4.42 -10.83 -4.64
C SER A 16 5.72 -11.52 -4.18
N SER A 17 6.65 -10.71 -3.68
CA SER A 17 7.96 -11.13 -3.21
C SER A 17 7.91 -11.79 -1.83
N THR A 18 9.01 -12.44 -1.48
CA THR A 18 9.23 -12.98 -0.13
C THR A 18 9.44 -11.90 0.93
N TYR A 19 9.65 -10.63 0.53
CA TYR A 19 9.83 -9.51 1.46
C TYR A 19 8.58 -9.20 2.29
N LEU A 20 7.39 -9.69 1.89
CA LEU A 20 6.17 -9.58 2.68
C LEU A 20 6.33 -10.09 4.12
N THR A 21 7.19 -11.09 4.36
CA THR A 21 7.49 -11.57 5.71
C THR A 21 8.18 -10.49 6.54
N CYS A 22 9.18 -9.79 5.98
CA CYS A 22 9.85 -8.68 6.64
C CYS A 22 8.89 -7.50 6.88
N VAL A 23 8.05 -7.17 5.88
CA VAL A 23 7.03 -6.11 6.03
C VAL A 23 6.03 -6.45 7.13
N ARG A 24 5.64 -7.72 7.27
CA ARG A 24 4.79 -8.19 8.37
C ARG A 24 5.47 -8.00 9.73
N SER A 25 6.73 -8.35 9.86
CA SER A 25 7.49 -8.14 11.11
C SER A 25 7.56 -6.65 11.47
N VAL A 26 7.81 -5.78 10.48
CA VAL A 26 7.78 -4.32 10.69
C VAL A 26 6.40 -3.86 11.15
N ALA A 27 5.32 -4.33 10.52
CA ALA A 27 3.96 -3.99 10.92
C ALA A 27 3.64 -4.43 12.37
N GLN A 28 4.09 -5.62 12.77
CA GLN A 28 3.95 -6.12 14.15
C GLN A 28 4.71 -5.26 15.15
N THR A 29 5.95 -4.87 14.84
CA THR A 29 6.73 -3.95 15.68
C THR A 29 6.03 -2.59 15.78
N LEU A 30 5.49 -2.04 14.69
CA LEU A 30 4.77 -0.77 14.73
C LEU A 30 3.51 -0.85 15.61
N ILE A 31 2.80 -1.98 15.62
CA ILE A 31 1.63 -2.19 16.49
C ILE A 31 2.01 -2.08 17.98
N THR A 32 3.16 -2.64 18.39
CA THR A 32 3.56 -2.61 19.81
C THR A 32 3.97 -1.21 20.27
N LEU A 33 4.46 -0.39 19.35
CA LEU A 33 4.86 1.00 19.59
C LEU A 33 3.67 1.96 19.71
N LEU A 34 2.46 1.54 19.31
CA LEU A 34 1.26 2.37 19.46
C LEU A 34 0.78 2.40 20.93
N PRO A 35 0.20 3.53 21.38
CA PRO A 35 -0.45 3.63 22.70
C PRO A 35 -1.52 2.57 22.88
N GLU A 36 -1.68 2.01 24.09
CA GLU A 36 -2.56 0.85 24.32
C GLU A 36 -3.99 1.06 23.84
N GLY A 37 -4.57 2.24 24.08
CA GLY A 37 -5.92 2.59 23.63
C GLY A 37 -6.08 2.81 22.12
N ALA A 38 -4.98 2.85 21.37
CA ALA A 38 -4.95 3.04 19.92
C ALA A 38 -4.40 1.81 19.16
N ARG A 39 -4.06 0.72 19.87
CA ARG A 39 -3.50 -0.47 19.25
C ARG A 39 -4.56 -1.17 18.38
N PRO A 40 -4.32 -1.31 17.07
CA PRO A 40 -5.20 -2.09 16.20
C PRO A 40 -5.03 -3.59 16.48
N SER A 41 -5.80 -4.41 15.78
CA SER A 41 -5.64 -5.86 15.88
C SER A 41 -4.20 -6.29 15.56
N PRO A 42 -3.61 -7.22 16.33
CA PRO A 42 -2.30 -7.79 16.00
C PRO A 42 -2.33 -8.62 14.70
N ARG A 43 -3.53 -8.92 14.17
CA ARG A 43 -3.71 -9.66 12.93
C ARG A 43 -3.39 -8.78 11.72
N VAL A 44 -2.18 -8.94 11.21
CA VAL A 44 -1.71 -8.32 9.96
C VAL A 44 -2.19 -9.13 8.76
N GLN A 45 -2.91 -8.49 7.84
CA GLN A 45 -3.44 -9.13 6.62
C GLN A 45 -2.67 -8.67 5.37
N THR A 46 -2.58 -9.51 4.35
CA THR A 46 -2.14 -9.07 3.03
C THR A 46 -3.28 -8.29 2.36
N TYR A 47 -2.96 -7.15 1.76
CA TYR A 47 -3.91 -6.32 1.05
C TYR A 47 -3.98 -6.73 -0.43
N GLU A 48 -5.15 -7.16 -0.86
CA GLU A 48 -5.41 -7.52 -2.24
C GLU A 48 -5.92 -6.29 -3.01
N SER A 49 -4.99 -5.60 -3.68
CA SER A 49 -5.27 -4.34 -4.38
C SER A 49 -6.04 -4.50 -5.71
N GLY A 50 -6.07 -5.71 -6.29
CA GLY A 50 -6.62 -5.93 -7.63
C GLY A 50 -5.77 -5.39 -8.80
N LEU A 51 -4.63 -4.73 -8.53
CA LEU A 51 -3.73 -4.18 -9.56
C LEU A 51 -2.96 -5.27 -10.35
N GLY A 52 -2.93 -6.49 -9.81
CA GLY A 52 -2.06 -7.57 -10.28
C GLY A 52 -0.63 -7.42 -9.75
N VAL A 53 0.26 -8.21 -10.34
CA VAL A 53 1.70 -8.21 -10.01
C VAL A 53 2.43 -7.31 -10.99
N GLN A 54 3.23 -6.39 -10.46
CA GLN A 54 4.15 -5.59 -11.25
C GLN A 54 5.20 -6.48 -11.91
N VAL A 55 5.38 -6.31 -13.23
CA VAL A 55 6.29 -7.13 -14.05
C VAL A 55 7.64 -6.47 -14.34
N ASP A 56 7.84 -5.22 -13.91
CA ASP A 56 9.09 -4.47 -14.08
C ASP A 56 9.73 -4.11 -12.73
N SER A 57 10.91 -3.50 -12.73
CA SER A 57 11.65 -3.08 -11.53
C SER A 57 11.48 -1.60 -11.17
N TYR A 58 10.67 -0.82 -11.89
CA TYR A 58 10.67 0.66 -11.81
C TYR A 58 9.37 1.29 -11.29
N ASN A 59 8.27 0.53 -11.26
CA ASN A 59 6.94 1.03 -10.92
C ASN A 59 6.46 0.69 -9.50
N CYS A 60 7.27 0.01 -8.67
CA CYS A 60 6.84 -0.46 -7.34
C CYS A 60 6.33 0.67 -6.45
N GLY A 61 7.00 1.82 -6.47
CA GLY A 61 6.55 3.01 -5.74
C GLY A 61 5.17 3.49 -6.20
N VAL A 62 4.89 3.47 -7.50
CA VAL A 62 3.57 3.87 -8.03
C VAL A 62 2.48 2.88 -7.60
N TYR A 63 2.75 1.57 -7.65
CA TYR A 63 1.81 0.55 -7.17
C TYR A 63 1.51 0.70 -5.67
N VAL A 64 2.53 0.96 -4.84
CA VAL A 64 2.36 1.17 -3.40
C VAL A 64 1.48 2.41 -3.12
N LEU A 65 1.70 3.51 -3.85
CA LEU A 65 0.87 4.71 -3.70
C LEU A 65 -0.58 4.45 -4.09
N LEU A 66 -0.83 3.79 -5.22
CA LEU A 66 -2.18 3.46 -5.68
C LEU A 66 -2.90 2.48 -4.73
N ALA A 67 -2.20 1.44 -4.26
CA ALA A 67 -2.75 0.53 -3.26
C ALA A 67 -3.10 1.25 -1.95
N PHE A 68 -2.30 2.25 -1.56
CA PHE A 68 -2.60 3.08 -0.40
C PHE A 68 -3.81 4.00 -0.63
N GLU A 69 -3.95 4.62 -1.80
CA GLU A 69 -5.15 5.40 -2.15
C GLU A 69 -6.42 4.55 -2.06
N MET A 70 -6.40 3.33 -2.62
CA MET A 70 -7.53 2.40 -2.55
C MET A 70 -7.80 1.91 -1.11
N PHE A 71 -6.74 1.68 -0.33
CA PHE A 71 -6.87 1.38 1.11
C PHE A 71 -7.58 2.51 1.88
N CYS A 72 -7.35 3.75 1.48
CA CYS A 72 -8.00 4.95 2.02
C CYS A 72 -9.43 5.18 1.46
N GLY A 73 -9.89 4.36 0.52
CA GLY A 73 -11.26 4.40 -0.02
C GLY A 73 -11.38 4.97 -1.43
N ALA A 74 -10.28 5.16 -2.16
CA ALA A 74 -10.36 5.46 -3.59
C ALA A 74 -10.93 4.28 -4.40
N GLU A 75 -11.51 4.58 -5.56
CA GLU A 75 -12.10 3.58 -6.44
C GLU A 75 -11.07 2.55 -6.93
N PRO A 76 -11.43 1.24 -6.97
CA PRO A 76 -10.55 0.21 -7.51
C PRO A 76 -10.22 0.45 -8.99
N LEU A 77 -8.93 0.44 -9.33
CA LEU A 77 -8.47 0.68 -10.70
C LEU A 77 -8.36 -0.60 -11.55
N GLY A 78 -8.33 -1.78 -10.91
CA GLY A 78 -8.07 -3.04 -11.60
C GLY A 78 -6.69 -3.09 -12.26
N HIS A 79 -6.57 -3.83 -13.36
CA HIS A 79 -5.30 -3.98 -14.06
C HIS A 79 -4.89 -2.71 -14.82
N LEU A 80 -3.62 -2.31 -14.70
CA LEU A 80 -3.10 -1.08 -15.29
C LEU A 80 -2.05 -1.38 -16.37
N ASP A 81 -2.23 -0.76 -17.54
CA ASP A 81 -1.21 -0.79 -18.58
C ASP A 81 -0.06 0.20 -18.31
N LYS A 82 1.03 0.06 -19.07
CA LYS A 82 2.23 0.89 -18.93
C LYS A 82 1.94 2.39 -19.11
N LYS A 83 1.03 2.75 -20.02
CA LYS A 83 0.69 4.14 -20.32
C LYS A 83 -0.05 4.77 -19.14
N SER A 84 -1.01 4.05 -18.57
CA SER A 84 -1.77 4.45 -17.39
C SER A 84 -0.85 4.65 -16.19
N LEU A 85 0.10 3.73 -15.98
CA LEU A 85 1.11 3.88 -14.92
C LEU A 85 1.97 5.14 -15.08
N GLN A 86 2.37 5.49 -16.32
CA GLN A 86 3.10 6.73 -16.59
C GLN A 86 2.27 7.98 -16.30
N CYS A 87 0.99 7.99 -16.72
CA CYS A 87 0.07 9.08 -16.41
C CYS A 87 -0.11 9.25 -14.89
N LEU A 88 -0.29 8.15 -14.15
CA LEU A 88 -0.43 8.18 -12.70
C LEU A 88 0.86 8.65 -12.01
N ARG A 89 2.04 8.25 -12.50
CA ARG A 89 3.33 8.77 -12.02
C ARG A 89 3.42 10.28 -12.19
N TYR A 90 3.00 10.79 -13.35
CA TYR A 90 2.96 12.23 -13.60
C TYR A 90 1.95 12.94 -12.69
N ARG A 91 0.79 12.33 -12.41
CA ARG A 91 -0.19 12.85 -11.43
C ARG A 91 0.47 13.06 -10.06
N TYR A 92 1.22 12.08 -9.56
CA TYR A 92 1.93 12.21 -8.27
C TYR A 92 3.01 13.31 -8.30
N LEU A 93 3.79 13.40 -9.39
CA LEU A 93 4.78 14.46 -9.56
C LEU A 93 4.11 15.85 -9.55
N TYR A 94 3.01 16.00 -10.29
CA TYR A 94 2.25 17.25 -10.33
C TYR A 94 1.72 17.62 -8.95
N MET A 95 1.07 16.70 -8.24
CA MET A 95 0.59 16.96 -6.87
C MET A 95 1.72 17.39 -5.94
N TRP A 96 2.91 16.79 -6.06
CA TRP A 96 4.07 17.17 -5.25
C TRP A 96 4.58 18.58 -5.57
N MET A 97 4.55 19.02 -6.83
CA MET A 97 4.97 20.38 -7.21
C MET A 97 4.00 21.47 -6.74
N GLN A 98 2.78 21.10 -6.37
CA GLN A 98 1.74 22.04 -5.92
C GLN A 98 1.63 22.12 -4.38
N ALA A 99 2.41 21.33 -3.64
CA ALA A 99 2.42 21.25 -2.18
C ALA A 99 3.53 22.10 -1.56
#